data_AF-A0A383CTL3-F1
#
_entry.id   AF-A0A383CTL3-F1
#
_cell.length_a   1.000
_cell.length_b   1.000
_cell.length_c   1.000
_cell.angle_alpha   90.00
_cell.angle_beta   90.00
_cell.angle_gamma   90.00
#
_symmetry.space_group_name_H-M   'P 1'
#
loop_
_entity.id
_entity.type
_entity.pdbx_description
1 polymer ?
#
loop_
_entity_poly.entity_id
_entity_poly.type
_entity_poly.pdbx_seq_one_letter_code
_entity_poly.pdbx_strand_id
1 'polypeptide(L)'
;MLKNQKYLATCKSLLFSLLLTFLSTPIFSEIDITTIDDWNIFSSSEYSLIISKDGSIDTKQFLGFKMEQPWCVCKNPVIALNVDEGLEEGSSIKAT
;
A
#
# COMPACT_ATOMS: atom_id res chain seq x y z
N MET A 1 34.59 35.80 24.22
CA MET A 1 33.64 34.77 24.72
C MET A 1 32.32 34.70 23.95
N LEU A 2 31.65 35.83 23.65
CA LEU A 2 30.34 35.86 22.96
C LEU A 2 30.32 35.17 21.56
N LYS A 3 31.43 35.24 20.82
CA LYS A 3 31.56 34.65 19.49
C LYS A 3 31.52 33.10 19.53
N ASN A 4 32.18 32.49 20.51
CA ASN A 4 32.20 31.02 20.68
C ASN A 4 30.84 30.45 21.11
N GLN A 5 30.05 31.20 21.88
CA GLN A 5 28.67 30.79 22.22
C GLN A 5 27.74 30.82 21.00
N LYS A 6 27.88 31.81 20.12
CA LYS A 6 27.11 31.85 18.86
C LYS A 6 27.45 30.66 17.97
N TYR A 7 28.73 30.35 17.78
CA TYR A 7 29.16 29.17 17.01
C TYR A 7 28.62 27.85 17.59
N LEU A 8 28.62 27.71 18.92
CA LEU A 8 28.08 26.52 19.58
C LEU A 8 26.57 26.37 19.36
N ALA A 9 25.81 27.47 19.41
CA ALA A 9 24.37 27.46 19.15
C ALA A 9 24.04 27.15 17.69
N THR A 10 24.77 27.75 16.74
CA THR A 10 24.62 27.47 15.30
C THR A 10 24.94 26.01 14.99
N CYS A 11 25.98 25.45 15.63
CA CYS A 11 26.34 24.04 15.47
C CYS A 11 25.25 23.10 15.97
N LYS A 12 24.65 23.36 17.15
CA LYS A 12 23.51 22.60 17.67
C LYS A 12 22.29 22.65 16.75
N SER A 13 21.98 23.83 16.20
CA SER A 13 20.87 23.99 15.25
C SER A 13 21.10 23.21 13.96
N LEU A 14 22.32 23.24 13.43
CA LEU A 14 22.72 22.47 12.24
C LEU A 14 22.61 20.96 12.50
N LEU A 15 23.08 20.51 13.66
CA LEU A 15 23.05 19.11 14.05
C LEU A 15 21.61 18.61 14.23
N PHE A 16 20.73 19.46 14.78
CA PHE A 16 19.30 19.16 14.92
C PHE A 16 18.58 19.11 13.56
N SER A 17 18.86 20.05 12.65
CA SER A 17 18.33 20.00 11.28
C SER A 17 18.81 18.76 10.53
N LEU A 18 20.08 18.39 10.67
CA LEU A 18 20.63 17.17 10.04
C LEU A 18 19.93 15.91 10.57
N LEU A 19 19.71 15.85 11.90
CA LEU A 19 19.01 14.74 12.54
C LEU A 19 17.57 14.62 12.01
N LEU A 20 16.83 15.73 11.96
CA LEU A 20 15.46 15.76 11.42
C LEU A 20 15.39 15.27 9.98
N THR A 21 16.34 15.67 9.13
CA THR A 21 16.37 15.21 7.73
C THR A 21 16.62 13.70 7.62
N PHE A 22 17.51 13.14 8.45
CA PHE A 22 17.77 11.70 8.46
C PHE A 22 16.56 10.89 8.95
N LEU A 23 15.88 11.35 10.01
CA LEU A 23 14.68 10.67 10.53
C LEU A 23 13.46 10.77 9.59
N SER A 24 13.41 11.77 8.71
CA SER A 24 12.30 11.94 7.77
C SER A 24 12.37 11.05 6.52
N THR A 25 13.46 10.32 6.31
CA THR A 25 13.57 9.43 5.15
C THR A 25 12.74 8.17 5.36
N PRO A 26 11.79 7.84 4.45
CA PRO A 26 11.06 6.59 4.54
C PRO A 26 12.03 5.43 4.36
N ILE A 27 12.15 4.57 5.38
CA ILE A 27 12.90 3.32 5.27
C ILE A 27 11.98 2.33 4.56
N PHE A 28 12.30 1.98 3.31
CA PHE A 28 11.58 0.96 2.58
C PHE A 28 11.96 -0.40 3.14
N SER A 29 11.03 -1.05 3.84
CA SER A 29 11.21 -2.44 4.25
C SER A 29 11.06 -3.35 3.04
N GLU A 30 11.86 -4.41 3.00
CA GLU A 30 11.64 -5.53 2.10
C GLU A 30 10.22 -6.07 2.32
N ILE A 31 9.46 -6.22 1.24
CA ILE A 31 8.05 -6.64 1.30
C ILE A 31 8.04 -8.16 1.33
N ASP A 32 7.72 -8.73 2.49
CA ASP A 32 7.43 -10.16 2.61
C ASP A 32 5.93 -10.39 2.35
N ILE A 33 5.63 -11.10 1.26
CA ILE A 33 4.26 -11.39 0.83
C ILE A 33 3.93 -12.82 1.25
N THR A 34 3.18 -12.97 2.35
CA THR A 34 2.60 -14.26 2.73
C THR A 34 1.18 -14.36 2.17
N THR A 35 0.95 -15.28 1.23
CA THR A 35 -0.39 -15.60 0.73
C THR A 35 -1.08 -16.59 1.67
N ILE A 36 -2.29 -16.28 2.11
CA ILE A 36 -3.27 -17.32 2.47
C ILE A 36 -3.69 -17.99 1.14
N ASP A 37 -4.03 -19.28 1.10
CA ASP A 37 -4.13 -20.06 -0.15
C ASP A 37 -4.92 -19.41 -1.32
N ASP A 38 -4.45 -19.68 -2.54
CA ASP A 38 -5.03 -19.38 -3.87
C ASP A 38 -5.21 -17.90 -4.28
N TRP A 39 -4.30 -17.02 -3.85
CA TRP A 39 -4.22 -15.67 -4.43
C TRP A 39 -3.24 -15.62 -5.61
N ASN A 40 -3.68 -15.01 -6.70
CA ASN A 40 -2.81 -14.64 -7.82
C ASN A 40 -2.17 -13.29 -7.51
N ILE A 41 -0.85 -13.22 -7.59
CA ILE A 41 -0.09 -11.99 -7.41
C ILE A 41 0.84 -11.84 -8.60
N PHE A 42 0.71 -10.74 -9.32
CA PHE A 42 1.60 -10.44 -10.44
C PHE A 42 2.06 -9.00 -10.43
N SER A 43 3.30 -8.78 -10.88
CA SER A 43 3.85 -7.45 -11.07
C SER A 43 3.23 -6.80 -12.31
N SER A 44 2.57 -5.66 -12.11
CA SER A 44 2.10 -4.82 -13.21
C SER A 44 3.12 -3.74 -13.57
N SER A 45 3.99 -3.34 -12.64
CA SER A 45 5.15 -2.49 -12.88
C SER A 45 6.18 -2.69 -11.77
N GLU A 46 7.33 -2.01 -11.88
CA GLU A 46 8.40 -1.99 -10.86
C GLU A 46 7.89 -1.69 -9.44
N TYR A 47 6.88 -0.81 -9.34
CA TYR A 47 6.34 -0.32 -8.06
C TYR A 47 4.89 -0.73 -7.83
N SER A 48 4.33 -1.64 -8.64
CA SER A 48 2.94 -2.05 -8.48
C SER A 48 2.69 -3.53 -8.67
N LEU A 49 1.85 -4.06 -7.80
CA LEU A 49 1.37 -5.43 -7.80
C LEU A 49 -0.14 -5.42 -8.03
N ILE A 50 -0.61 -6.37 -8.82
CA ILE A 50 -2.03 -6.72 -8.89
C ILE A 50 -2.20 -8.01 -8.12
N ILE A 51 -3.14 -7.99 -7.19
CA ILE A 51 -3.46 -9.10 -6.31
C ILE A 51 -4.92 -9.46 -6.61
N SER A 52 -5.17 -10.71 -6.96
CA SER A 52 -6.51 -11.19 -7.25
C SER A 52 -6.79 -12.57 -6.70
N LYS A 53 -8.07 -12.85 -6.46
CA LYS A 53 -8.57 -14.16 -6.09
C LYS A 53 -9.82 -14.46 -6.89
N ASP A 54 -9.79 -15.59 -7.56
CA ASP A 54 -10.93 -16.11 -8.30
C ASP A 54 -11.94 -16.73 -7.33
N GLY A 55 -13.22 -16.70 -7.71
CA GLY A 55 -14.28 -17.37 -6.99
C GLY A 55 -14.05 -18.88 -6.99
N SER A 56 -14.31 -19.52 -5.85
CA SER A 56 -14.10 -20.96 -5.67
C SER A 56 -15.01 -21.82 -6.55
N ILE A 57 -16.15 -21.28 -7.02
CA ILE A 57 -17.16 -21.97 -7.82
C ILE A 57 -17.18 -21.47 -9.26
N ASP A 58 -17.05 -20.16 -9.47
CA ASP A 58 -17.07 -19.52 -10.79
C ASP A 58 -15.89 -18.53 -10.93
N THR A 59 -14.93 -18.88 -11.78
CA THR A 59 -13.75 -18.03 -12.08
C THR A 59 -14.08 -16.69 -12.74
N LYS A 60 -15.31 -16.50 -13.24
CA LYS A 60 -15.78 -15.17 -13.70
C LYS A 60 -16.05 -14.23 -12.54
N GLN A 61 -16.25 -14.77 -11.34
CA GLN A 61 -16.28 -13.99 -10.12
C GLN A 61 -14.86 -13.83 -9.63
N PHE A 62 -14.42 -12.61 -9.36
CA PHE A 62 -13.11 -12.37 -8.80
C PHE A 62 -13.08 -11.10 -7.96
N LEU A 63 -12.18 -11.10 -6.98
CA LEU A 63 -11.77 -9.92 -6.24
C LEU A 63 -10.36 -9.57 -6.67
N GLY A 64 -10.14 -8.34 -7.12
CA GLY A 64 -8.82 -7.82 -7.46
C GLY A 64 -8.56 -6.50 -6.78
N PHE A 65 -7.32 -6.18 -6.47
CA PHE A 65 -6.92 -4.85 -6.04
C PHE A 65 -5.48 -4.56 -6.46
N LYS A 66 -5.18 -3.27 -6.62
CA LYS A 66 -3.83 -2.81 -6.91
C LYS A 66 -3.13 -2.44 -5.61
N MET A 67 -1.88 -2.85 -5.47
CA MET A 67 -0.99 -2.43 -4.40
C MET A 67 0.16 -1.65 -5.01
N GLU A 68 0.46 -0.48 -4.44
CA GLU A 68 1.51 0.41 -4.92
C GLU A 68 2.54 0.67 -3.82
N GLN A 69 3.81 0.56 -4.18
CA GLN A 69 4.91 1.02 -3.34
C GLN A 69 4.89 2.55 -3.19
N PRO A 70 5.45 3.08 -2.09
CA PRO A 70 6.16 2.35 -1.03
C PRO A 70 5.28 1.85 0.12
N TRP A 71 4.04 2.32 0.20
CA TRP A 71 3.20 2.10 1.37
C TRP A 71 2.41 0.80 1.34
N CYS A 72 2.39 0.11 0.20
CA CYS A 72 1.71 -1.18 0.01
C CYS A 72 0.24 -1.14 0.44
N VAL A 73 -0.42 0.00 0.25
CA VAL A 73 -1.83 0.18 0.55
C VAL A 73 -2.65 -0.35 -0.62
N CYS A 74 -3.59 -1.26 -0.34
CA CYS A 74 -4.55 -1.74 -1.33
C CYS A 74 -5.44 -0.58 -1.78
N LYS A 75 -5.47 -0.31 -3.08
CA LYS A 75 -6.28 0.73 -3.71
C LYS A 75 -7.11 0.15 -4.82
N ASN A 76 -8.23 0.81 -5.09
CA ASN A 76 -9.11 0.54 -6.22
C ASN A 76 -9.50 -0.95 -6.31
N PRO A 77 -10.19 -1.49 -5.28
CA PRO A 77 -10.68 -2.86 -5.37
C PRO A 77 -11.67 -2.97 -6.54
N VAL A 78 -11.50 -4.01 -7.34
CA VAL A 78 -12.40 -4.41 -8.41
C VAL A 78 -13.04 -5.72 -7.97
N ILE A 79 -14.36 -5.74 -7.99
CA ILE A 79 -15.13 -6.94 -7.66
C ILE A 79 -15.99 -7.26 -8.87
N ALA A 80 -15.75 -8.42 -9.48
CA ALA A 80 -16.62 -8.98 -10.49
C ALA A 80 -17.49 -10.04 -9.82
N LEU A 81 -18.81 -9.87 -9.92
CA LEU A 81 -19.79 -10.80 -9.40
C LEU A 81 -20.68 -11.23 -10.56
N ASN A 82 -20.89 -12.54 -10.68
CA ASN A 82 -21.87 -13.09 -11.57
C ASN A 82 -23.19 -13.14 -10.80
N VAL A 83 -24.22 -12.46 -11.31
CA VAL A 83 -25.51 -12.33 -10.64
C VAL A 83 -26.56 -12.81 -11.61
N ASP A 84 -27.33 -13.81 -11.20
CA ASP A 84 -28.33 -14.46 -12.06
C ASP A 84 -29.52 -13.53 -12.38
N GLU A 85 -29.74 -12.49 -11.58
CA GLU A 85 -30.83 -11.52 -11.74
C GLU A 85 -30.31 -10.07 -11.68
N GLY A 86 -30.99 -9.18 -12.41
CA GLY A 86 -30.61 -7.77 -12.54
C GLY A 86 -30.54 -7.08 -11.18
N LEU A 87 -29.34 -6.65 -10.79
CA LEU A 87 -29.15 -5.83 -9.60
C LEU A 87 -29.84 -4.49 -9.78
N GLU A 88 -30.78 -4.18 -8.89
CA GLU A 88 -31.36 -2.85 -8.79
C GLU A 88 -30.46 -1.94 -7.94
N GLU A 89 -30.54 -0.63 -8.19
CA GLU A 89 -29.84 0.37 -7.40
C GLU A 89 -30.24 0.27 -5.92
N GLY A 90 -29.25 0.21 -5.03
CA GLY A 90 -29.48 0.02 -3.58
C GLY A 90 -29.49 -1.44 -3.12
N SER A 91 -29.38 -2.42 -4.03
CA SER A 91 -29.25 -3.83 -3.68
C SER A 91 -27.99 -4.11 -2.85
N SER A 92 -28.13 -4.93 -1.81
CA SER A 92 -27.00 -5.40 -1.00
C SER A 92 -26.56 -6.77 -1.46
N ILE A 93 -25.26 -6.93 -1.70
CA ILE A 93 -24.67 -8.21 -2.11
C ILE A 93 -23.86 -8.77 -0.95
N LYS A 94 -24.15 -10.01 -0.58
CA LYS A 94 -23.39 -10.74 0.44
C LYS A 94 -22.46 -11.71 -0.25
N ALA A 95 -21.16 -11.50 -0.11
CA ALA A 95 -20.18 -12.53 -0.42
C ALA A 95 -20.30 -13.64 0.64
N THR A 96 -20.40 -14.90 0.20
CA THR A 96 -20.44 -16.09 1.06
C THR A 96 -19.16 -16.87 0.92
#